data_AF-A0A7C6XBS4-F1
#
_entry.id   AF-A0A7C6XBS4-F1
#
_cell.length_a   1.000
_cell.length_b   1.000
_cell.length_c   1.000
_cell.angle_alpha   90.00
_cell.angle_beta   90.00
_cell.angle_gamma   90.00
#
_symmetry.space_group_name_H-M   'P 1'
#
loop_
_entity.id
_entity.type
_entity.pdbx_description
1 polymer ?
#
loop_
_entity_poly.entity_id
_entity_poly.type
_entity_poly.pdbx_seq_one_letter_code
_entity_poly.pdbx_strand_id
1 'polypeptide(L)'
;MKCRRVRKLLTEYADETLSISVEEQVRLHLSSCRQCAMLSEELAHVVGVLQALPKLETSPDFAHQLRRHLPVAVALSRRPTARSGFLSWLHLWRPSGTRRLGLVLTPIALGLGLALYLFSFSPLGSQGPVANMEPVISEGAYLATIAREHAGYVSEHPLIDSSAANLKAVATATLP
;
A
#
# COMPACT_ATOMS: atom_id res chain seq x y z
N MET A 1 -21.88 6.50 13.78
CA MET A 1 -20.41 6.58 13.58
C MET A 1 -19.93 8.02 13.69
N LYS A 2 -18.63 8.25 13.91
CA LYS A 2 -18.02 9.59 13.93
C LYS A 2 -17.55 9.98 12.51
N CYS A 3 -17.69 11.25 12.13
CA CYS A 3 -17.32 11.75 10.78
C CYS A 3 -15.89 11.41 10.39
N ARG A 4 -14.93 11.56 11.32
CA ARG A 4 -13.51 11.23 11.08
C ARG A 4 -13.29 9.79 10.63
N ARG A 5 -14.09 8.85 11.14
CA ARG A 5 -14.01 7.44 10.75
C ARG A 5 -14.61 7.23 9.37
N VAL A 6 -15.79 7.81 9.10
CA VAL A 6 -16.45 7.68 7.79
C VAL A 6 -15.57 8.25 6.68
N ARG A 7 -14.97 9.43 6.88
CA ARG A 7 -14.07 10.04 5.88
C ARG A 7 -12.91 9.12 5.46
N LYS A 8 -12.38 8.30 6.37
CA LYS A 8 -11.33 7.33 6.05
C LYS A 8 -11.84 6.13 5.25
N LEU A 9 -13.10 5.78 5.41
CA LEU A 9 -13.73 4.63 4.75
C LEU A 9 -14.39 5.00 3.41
N LEU A 10 -14.42 6.28 3.04
CA LEU A 10 -15.13 6.73 1.84
C LEU A 10 -14.49 6.24 0.53
N THR A 11 -13.17 6.09 0.49
CA THR A 11 -12.48 5.50 -0.67
C THR A 11 -12.86 4.03 -0.82
N GLU A 12 -12.76 3.25 0.25
CA GLU A 12 -13.14 1.83 0.28
C GLU A 12 -14.63 1.63 -0.02
N TYR A 13 -15.48 2.56 0.41
CA TYR A 13 -16.91 2.61 0.09
C TYR A 13 -17.15 2.85 -1.40
N ALA A 14 -16.43 3.80 -2.01
CA ALA A 14 -16.55 4.08 -3.44
C ALA A 14 -16.01 2.95 -4.32
N ASP A 15 -15.01 2.21 -3.83
CA ASP A 15 -14.45 1.03 -4.50
C ASP A 15 -15.27 -0.26 -4.23
N GLU A 16 -16.36 -0.19 -3.47
CA GLU A 16 -17.21 -1.32 -3.08
C GLU A 16 -16.45 -2.46 -2.36
N THR A 17 -15.41 -2.11 -1.60
CA THR A 17 -14.53 -3.07 -0.90
C THR A 17 -14.84 -3.26 0.58
N LEU A 18 -15.79 -2.49 1.12
CA LEU A 18 -16.21 -2.60 2.51
C LEU A 18 -16.99 -3.87 2.78
N SER A 19 -16.92 -4.36 4.03
CA SER A 19 -17.84 -5.41 4.47
C SER A 19 -19.26 -4.85 4.61
N ILE A 20 -20.25 -5.69 4.31
CA ILE A 20 -21.70 -5.34 4.33
C ILE A 20 -22.11 -4.59 5.61
N SER A 21 -21.61 -5.03 6.77
CA SER A 21 -21.95 -4.41 8.06
C SER A 21 -21.35 -3.02 8.26
N VAL A 22 -20.19 -2.73 7.66
CA VAL A 22 -19.53 -1.42 7.73
C VAL A 22 -20.12 -0.49 6.68
N GLU A 23 -20.39 -1.01 5.49
CA GLU A 23 -21.06 -0.31 4.40
C GLU A 23 -22.41 0.26 4.88
N GLU A 24 -23.24 -0.56 5.54
CA GLU A 24 -24.54 -0.11 6.05
C GLU A 24 -24.40 1.02 7.09
N GLN A 25 -23.40 0.94 7.96
CA GLN A 25 -23.15 2.01 8.94
C GLN A 25 -22.67 3.30 8.29
N VAL A 26 -21.87 3.21 7.22
CA VAL A 26 -21.46 4.36 6.41
C VAL A 26 -22.67 4.96 5.72
N ARG A 27 -23.50 4.15 5.06
CA ARG A 27 -24.74 4.57 4.39
C ARG A 27 -25.70 5.31 5.33
N LEU A 28 -25.93 4.78 6.53
CA LEU A 28 -26.72 5.43 7.58
C LEU A 28 -26.10 6.74 8.07
N HIS A 29 -24.77 6.87 8.05
CA HIS A 29 -24.12 8.13 8.39
C HIS A 29 -24.25 9.16 7.27
N LEU A 30 -24.13 8.76 6.00
CA LEU A 30 -24.28 9.65 4.86
C LEU A 30 -25.70 10.22 4.78
N SER A 31 -26.73 9.44 5.14
CA SER A 31 -28.10 9.93 5.19
C SER A 31 -28.37 10.95 6.29
N SER A 32 -27.54 10.97 7.35
CA SER A 32 -27.71 11.87 8.51
C SER A 32 -26.69 13.00 8.57
N CYS A 33 -25.57 12.93 7.85
CA CYS A 33 -24.48 13.90 7.90
C CYS A 33 -24.22 14.52 6.51
N ARG A 34 -24.76 15.72 6.29
CA ARG A 34 -24.60 16.49 5.05
C ARG A 34 -23.14 16.69 4.63
N GLN A 35 -22.23 16.95 5.57
CA GLN A 35 -20.81 17.16 5.24
C GLN A 35 -20.15 15.91 4.67
N CYS A 36 -20.48 14.74 5.21
CA CYS A 36 -19.93 13.49 4.70
C CYS A 36 -20.60 13.09 3.37
N ALA A 37 -21.89 13.39 3.20
CA ALA A 37 -22.61 13.18 1.94
C ALA A 37 -22.00 13.99 0.79
N MET A 38 -21.76 15.29 0.97
CA MET A 38 -21.14 16.13 -0.06
C MET A 38 -19.75 15.59 -0.44
N LEU A 39 -18.94 15.17 0.53
CA LEU A 39 -17.61 14.63 0.24
C LEU A 39 -17.69 13.29 -0.52
N SER A 40 -18.70 12.45 -0.23
CA SER A 40 -18.92 11.23 -1.02
C SER A 40 -19.39 11.51 -2.44
N GLU A 41 -20.21 12.55 -2.64
CA GLU A 41 -20.67 12.98 -3.97
C GLU A 41 -19.51 13.57 -4.79
N GLU A 42 -18.65 14.39 -4.19
CA GLU A 42 -17.43 14.89 -4.82
C GLU A 42 -16.51 13.75 -5.28
N LEU A 43 -16.32 12.74 -4.43
CA LEU A 43 -15.50 11.57 -4.77
C LEU A 43 -16.13 10.78 -5.92
N ALA A 44 -17.44 10.54 -5.88
CA ALA A 44 -18.18 9.87 -6.95
C ALA A 44 -18.10 10.64 -8.28
N HIS A 45 -18.15 11.98 -8.24
CA HIS A 45 -17.98 12.82 -9.41
C HIS A 45 -16.58 12.65 -10.03
N VAL A 46 -15.51 12.67 -9.21
CA VAL A 46 -14.14 12.42 -9.70
C VAL A 46 -14.02 11.05 -10.35
N VAL A 47 -14.55 10.00 -9.70
CA VAL A 47 -14.58 8.65 -10.27
C VAL A 47 -15.34 8.62 -11.60
N GLY A 48 -16.48 9.30 -11.69
CA GLY A 48 -17.26 9.41 -12.92
C GLY A 48 -16.48 10.06 -14.06
N VAL A 49 -15.75 11.15 -13.78
CA VAL A 49 -14.88 11.80 -14.77
C VAL A 49 -13.78 10.86 -15.25
N LEU A 50 -13.13 10.13 -14.34
CA LEU A 50 -12.08 9.17 -14.68
C LEU A 50 -12.62 7.98 -15.49
N GLN A 51 -13.83 7.51 -15.19
CA GLN A 51 -14.48 6.42 -15.93
C GLN A 51 -14.96 6.86 -17.33
N ALA A 52 -15.26 8.15 -17.51
CA ALA A 52 -15.62 8.71 -18.80
C ALA A 52 -14.42 8.90 -19.75
N LEU A 53 -13.18 8.76 -19.26
CA LEU A 53 -12.00 8.79 -20.10
C LEU A 53 -12.05 7.65 -21.13
N PRO A 54 -11.62 7.91 -22.38
CA PRO A 54 -11.59 6.88 -23.41
C PRO A 54 -10.68 5.73 -22.95
N LYS A 55 -11.27 4.53 -22.87
CA LYS A 55 -10.51 3.31 -22.59
C LYS A 55 -9.57 3.05 -23.76
N LEU A 56 -8.27 3.10 -23.53
CA LEU A 56 -7.31 2.63 -24.52
C LEU A 56 -7.42 1.11 -24.63
N GLU A 57 -7.84 0.65 -25.81
CA GLU A 57 -7.70 -0.75 -26.18
C GLU A 57 -6.21 -1.08 -26.27
N THR A 58 -5.80 -2.18 -25.63
CA THR A 58 -4.41 -2.63 -25.74
C THR A 58 -4.19 -3.21 -27.14
N SER A 59 -3.00 -2.97 -27.72
CA SER A 59 -2.61 -3.60 -28.99
C SER A 59 -2.79 -5.12 -28.88
N PRO A 60 -3.27 -5.82 -29.94
CA PRO A 60 -3.45 -7.28 -29.90
C PRO A 60 -2.15 -8.04 -29.56
N ASP A 61 -0.99 -7.42 -29.80
CA ASP A 61 0.33 -7.99 -29.54
C ASP A 61 0.87 -7.68 -28.12
N PHE A 62 0.19 -6.82 -27.35
CA PHE A 62 0.61 -6.41 -26.01
C PHE A 62 0.80 -7.60 -25.07
N ALA A 63 -0.15 -8.54 -25.07
CA ALA A 63 -0.06 -9.74 -24.23
C ALA A 63 1.15 -10.64 -24.60
N HIS A 64 1.53 -10.68 -25.88
CA HIS A 64 2.72 -11.41 -26.34
C HIS A 64 4.01 -10.71 -25.91
N GLN A 65 4.08 -9.39 -26.06
CA GLN A 65 5.22 -8.61 -25.60
C GLN A 65 5.38 -8.69 -24.08
N LEU A 66 4.29 -8.52 -23.32
CA LEU A 66 4.29 -8.60 -21.86
C LEU A 66 4.81 -9.95 -21.36
N ARG A 67 4.36 -11.06 -21.96
CA ARG A 67 4.83 -12.42 -21.60
C ARG A 67 6.32 -12.63 -21.87
N ARG A 68 6.88 -12.02 -22.92
CA ARG A 68 8.32 -12.09 -23.20
C ARG A 68 9.16 -11.35 -22.16
N HIS A 69 8.63 -10.27 -21.57
CA HIS A 69 9.36 -9.43 -20.62
C HIS A 69 9.13 -9.81 -19.14
N LEU A 70 8.04 -10.49 -18.81
CA LEU A 70 7.72 -10.97 -17.45
C LEU A 70 8.74 -11.91 -16.77
N PRO A 71 9.47 -12.84 -17.45
CA PRO A 71 10.34 -13.79 -16.74
C PRO A 71 11.48 -13.10 -15.96
N VAL A 72 11.89 -11.88 -16.35
CA VAL A 72 12.95 -11.13 -15.69
C VAL A 72 12.44 -10.41 -14.43
N ALA A 73 11.25 -9.83 -14.49
CA ALA A 73 10.70 -9.05 -13.37
C ALA A 73 10.23 -9.94 -12.20
N VAL A 74 9.60 -11.08 -12.48
CA VAL A 74 9.09 -11.99 -11.44
C VAL A 74 10.22 -12.69 -10.67
N ALA A 75 11.36 -12.92 -11.33
CA ALA A 75 12.56 -13.47 -10.69
C ALA A 75 13.14 -12.50 -9.65
N LEU A 76 13.05 -11.18 -9.88
CA LEU A 76 13.55 -10.15 -8.97
C LEU A 76 12.60 -9.86 -7.79
N SER A 77 11.28 -10.05 -7.97
CA SER A 77 10.30 -9.82 -6.90
C SER A 77 10.13 -10.98 -5.92
N ARG A 78 10.68 -12.17 -6.20
CA ARG A 78 10.82 -13.22 -5.18
C ARG A 78 11.92 -12.83 -4.20
N ARG A 79 11.60 -11.96 -3.24
CA ARG A 79 12.37 -11.91 -1.99
C ARG A 79 12.37 -13.34 -1.44
N PRO A 80 13.54 -13.98 -1.26
CA PRO A 80 13.59 -15.24 -0.55
C PRO A 80 13.05 -14.95 0.84
N THR A 81 11.87 -15.47 1.15
CA THR A 81 11.36 -15.47 2.51
C THR A 81 12.30 -16.37 3.31
N ALA A 82 13.31 -15.76 3.92
CA ALA A 82 14.27 -16.37 4.85
C ALA A 82 13.59 -16.78 6.17
N ARG A 83 12.36 -17.29 6.09
CA ARG A 83 11.52 -17.66 7.22
C ARG A 83 11.54 -19.17 7.48
N SER A 84 12.20 -19.96 6.64
CA SER A 84 12.42 -21.39 6.85
C SER A 84 13.74 -21.72 7.57
N GLY A 85 14.65 -20.76 7.75
CA GLY A 85 15.93 -21.00 8.44
C GLY A 85 15.79 -21.23 9.95
N PHE A 86 14.84 -20.56 10.62
CA PHE A 86 14.68 -20.69 12.07
C PHE A 86 14.06 -22.03 12.48
N LEU A 87 13.12 -22.56 11.70
CA LEU A 87 12.48 -23.86 11.97
C LEU A 87 13.37 -25.05 11.57
N SER A 88 14.24 -24.89 10.56
CA SER A 88 15.21 -25.91 10.18
C SER A 88 16.30 -26.12 11.25
N TRP A 89 16.68 -25.07 11.99
CA TRP A 89 17.64 -25.19 13.10
C TRP A 89 17.03 -25.92 14.31
N LEU A 90 15.76 -25.67 14.62
CA LEU A 90 15.05 -26.32 15.73
C LEU A 90 14.89 -27.84 15.55
N HIS A 91 14.81 -28.34 14.31
CA HIS A 91 14.72 -29.79 14.08
C HIS A 91 16.09 -30.52 14.19
N LEU A 92 17.19 -29.76 14.22
CA LEU A 92 18.55 -30.29 14.50
C LEU A 92 18.78 -30.49 16.01
N TRP A 93 17.90 -29.94 16.86
CA TRP A 93 17.89 -30.12 18.32
C TRP A 93 16.77 -31.07 18.75
N ARG A 94 16.60 -32.19 18.04
CA ARG A 94 15.75 -33.28 18.51
C ARG A 94 16.61 -34.20 19.40
N PRO A 95 16.57 -34.09 20.74
CA PRO A 95 17.30 -34.98 21.62
C PRO A 95 16.77 -36.40 21.44
N SER A 96 17.50 -37.21 20.68
CA SER A 96 17.29 -38.64 20.57
C SER A 96 17.73 -39.30 21.86
N GLY A 97 16.79 -39.44 22.80
CA GLY A 97 16.90 -40.40 23.89
C GLY A 97 16.99 -39.81 25.29
N THR A 98 15.86 -39.39 25.84
CA THR A 98 15.58 -39.68 27.25
C THR A 98 14.13 -40.16 27.37
N ARG A 99 14.03 -41.45 27.72
CA ARG A 99 12.79 -42.13 28.09
C ARG A 99 12.30 -41.53 29.41
N ARG A 100 11.02 -41.15 29.42
CA ARG A 100 10.09 -41.26 30.56
C ARG A 100 10.62 -40.80 31.94
N LEU A 101 10.77 -39.50 32.17
CA LEU A 101 10.59 -38.88 33.50
C LEU A 101 10.63 -37.36 33.32
N GLY A 102 9.52 -36.67 33.58
CA GLY A 102 9.46 -35.19 33.45
C GLY A 102 8.12 -34.64 32.98
N LEU A 103 7.04 -35.39 33.16
CA LEU A 103 5.68 -34.96 32.83
C LEU A 103 5.06 -34.25 34.05
N VAL A 104 5.66 -33.14 34.50
CA VAL A 104 5.02 -32.24 35.49
C VAL A 104 5.41 -30.76 35.32
N LEU A 105 6.56 -30.41 34.71
CA LEU A 105 7.06 -29.01 34.73
C LEU A 105 6.79 -28.18 33.47
N THR A 106 6.28 -28.76 32.38
CA THR A 106 6.01 -28.02 31.13
C THR A 106 4.82 -27.05 31.12
N PRO A 107 3.71 -27.22 31.88
CA PRO A 107 2.58 -26.29 31.77
C PRO A 107 2.87 -24.93 32.44
N ILE A 108 3.77 -24.87 33.42
CA ILE A 108 4.09 -23.62 34.14
C ILE A 108 4.90 -22.67 33.26
N ALA A 109 5.88 -23.19 32.50
CA ALA A 109 6.69 -22.36 31.59
C ALA A 109 5.85 -21.82 30.41
N LEU A 110 4.93 -22.62 29.88
CA LEU A 110 4.04 -22.23 28.79
C LEU A 110 2.99 -21.21 29.24
N GLY A 111 2.46 -21.36 30.46
CA GLY A 111 1.55 -20.39 31.07
C GLY A 111 2.22 -19.04 31.35
N LEU A 112 3.43 -19.03 31.90
CA LEU A 112 4.17 -17.79 32.19
C LEU A 112 4.59 -17.06 30.91
N GLY A 113 5.00 -17.80 29.88
CA GLY A 113 5.32 -17.23 28.56
C GLY A 113 4.10 -16.61 27.87
N LEU A 114 2.94 -17.27 27.93
CA LEU A 114 1.70 -16.74 27.36
C LEU A 114 1.23 -15.48 28.11
N ALA A 115 1.34 -15.46 29.43
CA ALA A 115 1.00 -14.29 30.25
C ALA A 115 1.91 -13.09 29.94
N LEU A 116 3.23 -13.29 29.80
CA LEU A 116 4.17 -12.23 29.41
C LEU A 116 3.94 -11.75 27.97
N TYR A 117 3.58 -12.66 27.06
CA TYR A 117 3.22 -12.31 25.68
C TYR A 117 1.96 -11.44 25.63
N LEU A 118 0.90 -11.82 26.36
CA LEU A 118 -0.34 -11.04 26.44
C LEU A 118 -0.15 -9.71 27.17
N PHE A 119 0.73 -9.65 28.18
CA PHE A 119 1.08 -8.39 28.85
C PHE A 119 1.89 -7.45 27.94
N SER A 120 2.79 -7.98 27.11
CA SER A 120 3.54 -7.20 26.12
C SER A 120 2.66 -6.66 24.99
N PHE A 121 1.56 -7.34 24.68
CA PHE A 121 0.57 -6.90 23.70
C PHE A 121 -0.61 -6.11 24.30
N SER A 122 -0.67 -5.96 25.62
CA SER A 122 -1.71 -5.14 26.26
C SER A 122 -1.41 -3.67 26.01
N PRO A 123 -2.25 -2.94 25.26
CA PRO A 123 -2.01 -1.54 24.94
C PRO A 123 -2.43 -0.68 26.14
N LEU A 124 -1.71 -0.77 27.27
CA LEU A 124 -1.75 0.26 28.31
C LEU A 124 -0.87 1.42 27.83
N GLY A 125 -1.42 2.16 26.88
CA GLY A 125 -0.75 3.30 26.25
C GLY A 125 -1.80 4.28 25.78
N SER A 126 -2.37 4.99 26.74
CA SER A 126 -3.01 6.29 26.55
C SER A 126 -2.17 7.12 25.59
N GLN A 127 -2.59 7.20 24.33
CA GLN A 127 -2.06 8.18 23.39
C GLN A 127 -2.45 9.55 23.94
N GLY A 128 -1.49 10.22 24.59
CA GLY A 128 -1.54 11.67 24.71
C GLY A 128 -1.70 12.29 23.32
N PRO A 129 -2.19 13.53 23.23
CA PRO A 129 -2.39 14.20 21.95
C PRO A 129 -1.05 14.31 21.23
N VAL A 130 -0.83 13.41 20.28
CA VAL A 130 0.22 13.55 19.28
C VAL A 130 -0.23 14.75 18.46
N ALA A 131 0.35 15.91 18.78
CA ALA A 131 0.29 17.06 17.90
C ALA A 131 0.76 16.56 16.53
N ASN A 132 -0.17 16.52 15.57
CA ASN A 132 0.13 16.27 14.18
C ASN A 132 1.12 17.34 13.74
N MET A 133 2.41 17.02 13.83
CA MET A 133 3.44 17.74 13.13
C MET A 133 3.51 17.09 11.76
N GLU A 134 2.48 17.36 10.95
CA GLU A 134 2.68 17.36 9.50
C GLU A 134 3.78 18.40 9.26
N PRO A 135 4.97 18.01 8.78
CA PRO A 135 5.83 19.01 8.19
C PRO A 135 5.02 19.53 7.00
N VAL A 136 4.51 20.76 7.13
CA VAL A 136 4.07 21.56 5.99
C VAL A 136 5.35 21.80 5.18
N ILE A 137 5.78 20.78 4.45
CA ILE A 137 6.73 20.93 3.38
C ILE A 137 5.93 21.71 2.36
N SER A 138 6.20 23.01 2.31
CA SER A 138 5.69 23.92 1.27
C SER A 138 5.70 23.17 -0.05
N GLU A 139 4.53 23.08 -0.69
CA GLU A 139 4.32 22.35 -1.94
C GLU A 139 5.38 22.71 -3.00
N GLY A 140 5.87 23.96 -2.98
CA GLY A 140 6.99 24.42 -3.81
C GLY A 140 8.34 23.76 -3.50
N ALA A 141 8.66 23.44 -2.25
CA ALA A 141 9.90 22.76 -1.88
C ALA A 141 9.90 21.29 -2.32
N TYR A 142 8.73 20.62 -2.25
CA TYR A 142 8.57 19.25 -2.75
C TYR A 142 8.71 19.21 -4.27
N LEU A 143 8.01 20.11 -4.97
CA LEU A 143 8.10 20.22 -6.44
C LEU A 143 9.52 20.56 -6.92
N ALA A 144 10.23 21.44 -6.20
CA ALA A 144 11.63 21.76 -6.53
C ALA A 144 12.58 20.56 -6.37
N THR A 145 12.29 19.65 -5.43
CA THR A 145 13.09 18.44 -5.21
C THR A 145 12.86 17.44 -6.34
N ILE A 146 11.59 17.21 -6.70
CA ILE A 146 11.21 16.38 -7.86
C ILE A 146 11.84 16.91 -9.15
N ALA A 147 11.78 18.22 -9.40
CA ALA A 147 12.34 18.82 -10.60
C ALA A 147 13.85 18.60 -10.73
N ARG A 148 14.61 18.63 -9.62
CA ARG A 148 16.06 18.34 -9.64
C ARG A 148 16.36 16.88 -9.92
N GLU A 149 15.61 15.96 -9.31
CA GLU A 149 15.81 14.52 -9.54
C GLU A 149 15.48 14.14 -11.00
N HIS A 150 14.40 14.70 -11.55
CA HIS A 150 14.07 14.50 -12.96
C HIS A 150 15.12 15.12 -13.90
N ALA A 151 15.64 16.32 -13.60
CA ALA A 151 16.69 16.94 -14.42
C ALA A 151 17.98 16.08 -14.46
N GLY A 152 18.37 15.48 -13.33
CA GLY A 152 19.48 14.54 -13.27
C GLY A 152 19.22 13.30 -14.14
N TYR A 153 18.06 12.67 -13.95
CA TYR A 153 17.69 11.45 -14.68
C TYR A 153 17.60 11.66 -16.21
N VAL A 154 17.01 12.77 -16.64
CA VAL A 154 16.86 13.13 -18.07
C VAL A 154 18.23 13.40 -18.71
N SER A 155 19.17 13.98 -17.98
CA SER A 155 20.52 14.23 -18.49
C SER A 155 21.35 12.96 -18.69
N GLU A 156 21.11 11.92 -17.88
CA GLU A 156 21.83 10.65 -17.96
C GLU A 156 21.26 9.71 -19.05
N HIS A 157 19.98 9.86 -19.43
CA HIS A 157 19.29 8.96 -20.36
C HIS A 157 18.55 9.70 -21.49
N PRO A 158 19.22 10.55 -22.29
CA PRO A 158 18.58 11.42 -23.29
C PRO A 158 17.85 10.68 -24.42
N LEU A 159 18.08 9.38 -24.57
CA LEU A 159 17.49 8.55 -25.63
C LEU A 159 16.28 7.73 -25.18
N ILE A 160 15.97 7.68 -23.87
CA ILE A 160 14.85 6.89 -23.33
C ILE A 160 13.59 7.75 -23.19
N ASP A 161 13.72 9.08 -23.22
CA ASP A 161 12.60 9.98 -23.02
C ASP A 161 11.79 10.19 -24.30
N SER A 162 10.70 9.43 -24.43
CA SER A 162 9.70 9.57 -25.51
C SER A 162 9.12 10.99 -25.64
N SER A 163 9.19 11.81 -24.58
CA SER A 163 8.72 13.20 -24.61
C SER A 163 9.67 14.13 -25.38
N ALA A 164 10.98 13.85 -25.40
CA ALA A 164 11.96 14.61 -26.18
C ALA A 164 11.75 14.44 -27.69
N ALA A 165 11.32 13.25 -28.13
CA ALA A 165 10.95 12.99 -29.52
C ALA A 165 9.73 13.84 -29.95
N ASN A 166 8.75 13.99 -29.07
CA ASN A 166 7.57 14.83 -29.34
C ASN A 166 7.92 16.33 -29.38
N LEU A 167 8.81 16.80 -28.50
CA LEU A 167 9.28 18.20 -28.53
C LEU A 167 10.09 18.51 -29.79
N LYS A 168 10.92 17.57 -30.26
CA LYS A 168 11.66 17.72 -31.52
C LYS A 168 10.72 17.79 -32.73
N ALA A 169 9.68 16.95 -32.77
CA ALA A 169 8.68 16.97 -33.83
C ALA A 169 7.89 18.28 -33.87
N VAL A 170 7.50 18.80 -32.69
CA VAL A 170 6.82 20.11 -32.58
C VAL A 170 7.74 21.25 -33.00
N ALA A 171 9.00 21.25 -32.57
CA ALA A 171 9.98 22.28 -32.96
C ALA A 171 10.27 22.30 -34.47
N THR A 172 10.34 21.14 -35.11
CA THR A 172 10.50 21.05 -36.58
C THR A 172 9.25 21.47 -37.36
N ALA A 173 8.06 21.45 -36.74
CA ALA A 173 6.82 21.86 -37.38
C ALA A 173 6.53 23.37 -37.26
N THR A 174 7.27 24.10 -36.40
CA THR A 174 7.01 25.52 -36.10
C THR A 174 8.02 26.50 -36.69
N LEU A 175 9.04 26.02 -37.41
CA LEU A 175 10.01 26.86 -38.12
C LEU A 175 9.71 26.81 -39.63
N PRO A 176 9.29 27.95 -40.25
CA PRO A 176 9.11 28.06 -41.69
C PRO A 176 10.44 28.12 -42.46
#